data_AF-A0A8T5QC18-F1
#
_entry.id   AF-A0A8T5QC18-F1
#
_cell.length_a   1.000
_cell.length_b   1.000
_cell.length_c   1.000
_cell.angle_alpha   90.00
_cell.angle_beta   90.00
_cell.angle_gamma   90.00
#
_symmetry.space_group_name_H-M   'P 1'
#
loop_
_entity.id
_entity.type
_entity.pdbx_description
1 polymer ?
#
loop_
_entity_poly.entity_id
_entity_poly.type
_entity_poly.pdbx_seq_one_letter_code
_entity_poly.pdbx_strand_id
1 'polypeptide(L)'
;KKEMTNFTRDNHVNQVLSVVGILPKDELAAMAESLVNLTSFKRRVTMAQETVGGPIDVAVISKGDGFIWISRKHYFKPELNHQFFDNYFRTEGKK
;
A
#
# COMPACT_ATOMS: atom_id res chain seq x y z
N LYS A 1 -25.56 14.16 -16.70
CA LYS A 1 -24.74 14.11 -15.46
C LYS A 1 -24.64 12.68 -14.89
N LYS A 2 -25.77 12.01 -14.62
CA LYS A 2 -25.82 10.63 -14.08
C LYS A 2 -25.16 9.58 -15.01
N GLU A 3 -25.35 9.71 -16.32
CA GLU A 3 -24.72 8.80 -17.29
C GLU A 3 -23.21 8.95 -17.35
N MET A 4 -22.69 10.18 -17.36
CA MET A 4 -21.26 10.46 -17.34
C MET A 4 -20.60 9.91 -16.07
N THR A 5 -21.23 10.06 -14.91
CA THR A 5 -20.70 9.49 -13.65
C THR A 5 -20.69 7.96 -13.66
N ASN A 6 -21.71 7.33 -14.24
CA ASN A 6 -21.76 5.87 -14.39
C ASN A 6 -20.66 5.40 -15.34
N PHE A 7 -20.51 6.06 -16.49
CA PHE A 7 -19.46 5.77 -17.44
C PHE A 7 -18.07 5.84 -16.80
N THR A 8 -17.76 6.91 -16.05
CA THR A 8 -16.47 7.04 -15.34
C THR A 8 -16.28 5.93 -14.30
N ARG A 9 -17.32 5.59 -13.55
CA ARG A 9 -17.25 4.54 -12.53
C ARG A 9 -16.96 3.18 -13.17
N ASP A 10 -17.69 2.84 -14.22
CA ASP A 10 -17.61 1.52 -14.84
C ASP A 10 -16.32 1.33 -15.63
N ASN A 11 -15.86 2.37 -16.33
CA ASN A 11 -14.69 2.27 -17.21
C ASN A 11 -13.37 2.63 -16.54
N HIS A 12 -13.36 3.29 -15.38
CA HIS A 12 -12.10 3.67 -14.72
C HIS A 12 -12.02 3.17 -13.29
N VAL A 13 -13.03 3.44 -12.46
CA VAL A 13 -12.99 3.06 -11.03
C VAL A 13 -13.03 1.54 -10.88
N ASN A 14 -13.99 0.89 -11.52
CA ASN A 14 -14.15 -0.57 -11.39
C ASN A 14 -12.96 -1.34 -11.97
N GLN A 15 -12.34 -0.85 -13.05
CA GLN A 15 -11.13 -1.46 -13.62
C GLN A 15 -9.93 -1.36 -12.67
N VAL A 16 -9.73 -0.21 -12.01
CA VAL A 16 -8.68 -0.09 -11.00
C VAL A 16 -8.97 -1.01 -9.81
N LEU A 17 -10.23 -1.07 -9.35
CA LEU A 17 -10.61 -1.95 -8.25
C LEU A 17 -10.43 -3.44 -8.57
N SER A 18 -10.69 -3.87 -9.80
CA SER A 18 -10.48 -5.27 -10.19
C SER A 18 -8.99 -5.63 -10.21
N VAL A 19 -8.13 -4.73 -10.69
CA VAL A 19 -6.67 -4.90 -10.65
C VAL A 19 -6.18 -4.97 -9.20
N VAL A 20 -6.61 -4.04 -8.33
CA VAL A 20 -6.25 -4.03 -6.90
C VAL A 20 -6.55 -5.36 -6.22
N GLY A 21 -7.65 -6.02 -6.58
CA GLY A 21 -8.04 -7.31 -6.01
C GLY A 21 -7.08 -8.46 -6.32
N ILE A 22 -6.22 -8.33 -7.32
CA ILE A 22 -5.27 -9.37 -7.75
C ILE A 22 -3.80 -8.96 -7.58
N LEU A 23 -3.52 -7.75 -7.08
CA LEU A 23 -2.15 -7.27 -6.92
C LEU A 23 -1.37 -8.10 -5.89
N PRO A 24 -0.09 -8.41 -6.17
CA PRO A 24 0.85 -8.85 -5.15
C PRO A 24 0.95 -7.87 -3.97
N LYS A 25 1.37 -8.38 -2.82
CA LYS A 25 1.43 -7.60 -1.55
C LYS A 25 2.34 -6.37 -1.66
N ASP A 26 3.47 -6.51 -2.33
CA ASP A 26 4.45 -5.47 -2.59
C ASP A 26 3.92 -4.39 -3.56
N GLU A 27 3.25 -4.80 -4.64
CA GLU A 27 2.61 -3.86 -5.57
C GLU A 27 1.46 -3.10 -4.91
N LEU A 28 0.66 -3.78 -4.07
CA LEU A 28 -0.41 -3.15 -3.29
C LEU A 28 0.15 -2.09 -2.32
N ALA A 29 1.28 -2.38 -1.68
CA ALA A 29 1.97 -1.43 -0.80
C ALA A 29 2.48 -0.21 -1.58
N ALA A 30 3.09 -0.41 -2.75
CA ALA A 30 3.58 0.68 -3.61
C ALA A 30 2.43 1.56 -4.14
N MET A 31 1.30 0.95 -4.49
CA MET A 31 0.09 1.67 -4.88
C MET A 31 -0.43 2.55 -3.73
N ALA A 32 -0.50 2.01 -2.51
CA ALA A 32 -0.93 2.76 -1.33
C ALA A 32 -0.04 3.98 -1.07
N GLU A 33 1.29 3.82 -1.15
CA GLU A 33 2.25 4.92 -1.03
C GLU A 33 2.02 5.99 -2.11
N SER A 34 1.81 5.56 -3.36
CA SER A 34 1.57 6.46 -4.49
C SER A 34 0.31 7.30 -4.33
N LEU A 35 -0.78 6.74 -3.77
CA LEU A 35 -2.03 7.46 -3.51
C LEU A 35 -1.87 8.53 -2.42
N VAL A 36 -1.12 8.24 -1.36
CA VAL A 36 -0.81 9.21 -0.31
C VAL A 36 0.06 10.34 -0.88
N ASN A 37 1.08 10.00 -1.67
CA ASN A 37 1.90 10.98 -2.39
C ASN A 37 1.07 11.87 -3.33
N LEU A 38 0.16 11.29 -4.11
CA LEU A 38 -0.72 12.04 -5.00
C LEU A 38 -1.63 13.01 -4.22
N THR A 39 -2.13 12.58 -3.07
CA THR A 39 -2.94 13.43 -2.19
C THR A 39 -2.14 14.60 -1.63
N SER A 40 -0.93 14.34 -1.14
CA SER A 40 -0.03 15.39 -0.64
C SER A 40 0.33 16.38 -1.76
N PHE A 41 0.68 15.87 -2.94
CA PHE A 41 0.95 16.68 -4.13
C PHE A 41 -0.24 17.57 -4.50
N LYS A 42 -1.45 16.99 -4.57
CA LYS A 42 -2.68 17.74 -4.86
C LYS A 42 -2.85 18.91 -3.89
N ARG A 43 -2.70 18.68 -2.58
CA ARG A 43 -2.85 19.74 -1.56
C ARG A 43 -1.88 20.89 -1.82
N ARG A 44 -0.60 20.57 -2.03
CA ARG A 44 0.46 21.55 -2.32
C ARG A 44 0.18 22.39 -3.56
N VAL A 45 -0.23 21.76 -4.66
CA VAL A 45 -0.50 22.48 -5.93
C VAL A 45 -1.77 23.33 -5.87
N THR A 46 -2.80 22.88 -5.14
CA THR A 46 -4.07 23.61 -5.00
C THR A 46 -4.02 24.75 -3.98
N MET A 47 -2.86 25.03 -3.36
CA MET A 47 -2.72 25.99 -2.24
C MET A 47 -3.74 25.74 -1.11
N ALA A 48 -4.22 24.50 -0.97
CA ALA A 48 -5.13 24.10 0.09
C ALA A 48 -4.31 23.75 1.34
N GLN A 49 -4.94 23.78 2.52
CA GLN A 49 -4.28 23.36 3.76
C GLN A 49 -3.67 21.96 3.60
N GLU A 50 -2.37 21.84 3.87
CA GLU A 50 -1.63 20.58 3.78
C GLU A 50 -1.99 19.66 4.95
N THR A 51 -3.09 18.91 4.80
CA THR A 51 -3.56 17.96 5.82
C THR A 51 -2.86 16.59 5.74
N VAL A 52 -2.07 16.35 4.69
CA VAL A 52 -1.31 15.12 4.46
C VAL A 52 0.08 15.49 3.95
N GLY A 53 1.12 15.11 4.69
CA GLY A 53 2.51 15.43 4.36
C GLY A 53 3.50 14.67 5.25
N GLY A 54 4.80 14.88 4.99
CA GLY A 54 5.89 14.23 5.71
C GLY A 54 6.30 12.85 5.15
N PRO A 55 7.21 12.15 5.84
CA PRO A 55 7.58 10.77 5.54
C PRO A 55 6.36 9.84 5.49
N ILE A 56 6.33 8.94 4.50
CA ILE A 56 5.33 7.87 4.39
C ILE A 56 6.03 6.58 4.79
N ASP A 57 5.45 5.88 5.76
CA ASP A 57 5.82 4.54 6.15
C ASP A 57 4.67 3.59 5.78
N VAL A 58 4.99 2.40 5.28
CA VAL A 58 4.05 1.44 4.71
C VAL A 58 4.28 0.07 5.33
N ALA A 59 3.20 -0.54 5.83
CA ALA A 59 3.17 -1.91 6.30
C ALA A 59 2.07 -2.71 5.61
N VAL A 60 2.31 -4.01 5.45
CA VAL A 60 1.35 -4.99 4.96
C VAL A 60 1.05 -5.99 6.06
N ILE A 61 -0.21 -6.37 6.19
CA ILE A 61 -0.64 -7.46 7.06
C ILE A 61 -1.29 -8.53 6.19
N SER A 62 -0.73 -9.74 6.20
CA SER A 62 -1.29 -10.89 5.50
C SER A 62 -1.52 -12.06 6.45
N LYS A 63 -2.42 -12.98 6.10
CA LYS A 63 -2.62 -14.21 6.89
C LYS A 63 -1.39 -15.11 6.93
N GLY A 64 -0.60 -15.11 5.85
CA GLY A 64 0.56 -16.01 5.72
C GLY A 64 1.81 -15.45 6.39
N ASP A 65 2.04 -14.14 6.26
CA ASP A 65 3.30 -13.53 6.65
C ASP A 65 3.19 -12.67 7.92
N GLY A 66 1.97 -12.45 8.42
CA GLY A 66 1.73 -11.57 9.55
C GLY A 66 1.93 -10.10 9.18
N PHE A 67 2.38 -9.29 10.14
CA PHE A 67 2.65 -7.87 9.94
C PHE A 67 4.07 -7.67 9.41
N ILE A 68 4.24 -6.90 8.34
CA ILE A 68 5.53 -6.62 7.69
C ILE A 68 5.63 -5.14 7.32
N TRP A 69 6.72 -4.48 7.70
CA TRP A 69 7.08 -3.17 7.14
C TRP A 69 7.66 -3.33 5.73
N ILE A 70 7.07 -2.67 4.73
CA ILE A 70 7.52 -2.70 3.32
C ILE A 70 8.40 -1.50 2.99
N SER A 71 8.07 -0.32 3.52
CA SER A 71 8.84 0.91 3.33
C SER A 71 8.78 1.74 4.61
N ARG A 72 9.93 2.13 5.16
CA ARG A 72 9.98 2.93 6.39
C ARG A 72 11.21 3.86 6.37
N LYS A 73 11.00 5.17 6.50
CA LYS A 73 12.07 6.18 6.31
C LYS A 73 12.97 6.39 7.52
N HIS A 74 12.58 5.96 8.72
CA HIS A 74 13.43 5.95 9.90
C HIS A 74 13.78 4.51 10.27
N TYR A 75 15.09 4.21 10.22
CA TYR A 75 15.76 2.94 10.54
C TYR A 75 14.84 1.83 11.07
N PHE A 76 14.65 0.78 10.28
CA PHE A 76 14.32 -0.51 10.87
C PHE A 76 15.57 -1.40 10.84
N LYS A 77 15.93 -1.92 12.02
CA LYS A 77 16.94 -2.96 12.13
C LYS A 77 16.31 -4.32 11.77
N PRO A 78 17.08 -5.30 11.25
CA PRO A 78 16.59 -6.64 10.91
C PRO A 78 15.81 -7.32 12.05
N GLU A 79 16.07 -6.92 13.29
CA GLU A 79 15.41 -7.44 14.49
C GLU A 79 13.91 -7.10 14.60
N LEU A 80 13.42 -6.09 13.88
CA LEU A 80 12.03 -5.61 13.99
C LEU A 80 11.00 -6.45 13.23
N ASN A 81 11.45 -7.50 12.54
CA ASN A 81 10.59 -8.46 11.87
C ASN A 81 11.02 -9.91 12.17
N HIS A 82 11.40 -10.20 13.42
CA HIS A 82 11.78 -11.57 13.84
C HIS A 82 10.74 -12.63 13.45
N GLN A 83 9.44 -12.30 13.54
CA GLN A 83 8.37 -13.22 13.15
C GLN A 83 8.41 -13.63 11.67
N PHE A 84 8.87 -12.75 10.77
CA PHE A 84 9.06 -13.11 9.36
C PHE A 84 10.09 -14.24 9.23
N PHE A 85 11.25 -14.10 9.89
CA PHE A 85 12.30 -15.11 9.88
C PHE A 85 11.84 -16.40 10.58
N ASP A 86 11.17 -16.29 11.73
CA ASP A 86 10.65 -17.44 12.49
C ASP A 86 9.65 -18.28 11.68
N ASN A 87 8.79 -17.64 10.88
CA ASN A 87 7.80 -18.33 10.05
C ASN A 87 8.42 -18.88 8.75
N TYR A 88 9.31 -18.13 8.11
CA TYR A 88 9.95 -18.52 6.84
C TYR A 88 10.81 -19.79 6.98
N PHE A 89 11.62 -19.89 8.03
CA PHE A 89 12.47 -21.08 8.29
C PHE A 89 11.71 -22.27 8.89
N ARG A 90 10.49 -22.07 9.42
CA ARG A 90 9.66 -23.16 9.94
C ARG A 90 8.96 -23.96 8.81
N THR A 91 8.71 -23.34 7.66
CA THR A 91 8.11 -23.98 6.48
C THR A 91 9.10 -24.77 5.61
N GLU A 92 10.37 -24.38 5.56
CA GLU A 92 11.43 -25.11 4.84
C GLU A 92 11.82 -26.44 5.51
N GLY A 93 11.58 -26.59 6.82
CA GLY A 93 11.83 -27.83 7.58
C GLY A 93 10.73 -28.90 7.49
N LYS A 94 9.72 -28.71 6.61
CA LYS A 94 8.63 -29.67 6.37
C LYS A 94 8.60 -30.25 4.95
N LYS A 95 9.74 -30.25 4.25
CA LYS A 95 9.96 -31.09 3.08
C LYS A 95 10.77 -32.32 3.47
#